data_AF-A0AAN8LC08-F1
#
_entry.id   AF-A0AAN8LC08-F1
#
_cell.length_a   1.000
_cell.length_b   1.000
_cell.length_c   1.000
_cell.angle_alpha   90.00
_cell.angle_beta   90.00
_cell.angle_gamma   90.00
#
_symmetry.space_group_name_H-M   'P 1'
#
loop_
_entity.id
_entity.type
_entity.pdbx_description
1 polymer ?
#
loop_
_entity_poly.entity_id
_entity_poly.type
_entity_poly.pdbx_seq_one_letter_code
_entity_poly.pdbx_strand_id
1 'polypeptide(L)'
;MRQRPARSFLHLAPSQVVRVASPARPVPAPRTKPVHVGCDRILGSDVREDRCRICGGDGSSCEAIEGLFNDSLPEGGYEEVVRIPKGSVFIHIQELNVSLNFLVLKSKGDQFFINGKLTIDTPRRFDIAGTTFHYRRPTDQPETLEALGPTNMTIIVMVLVREENPGIHYRFNPPVSRNLLSGYAWHYTSWSRCSVLCAGGRWAMVTLAVTHSLRESQGELD
;
A
#
# COMPACT_ATOMS: atom_id res chain seq x y z
N MET A 1 26.53 73.55 79.14
CA MET A 1 25.28 73.85 78.41
C MET A 1 25.49 73.62 76.92
N ARG A 2 24.55 72.97 76.24
CA ARG A 2 24.27 72.97 74.76
C ARG A 2 23.92 71.54 74.32
N GLN A 3 22.62 71.23 74.36
CA GLN A 3 21.66 71.26 73.24
C GLN A 3 21.71 69.96 72.44
N ARG A 4 20.71 69.11 72.70
CA ARG A 4 20.34 67.92 71.93
C ARG A 4 19.70 68.32 70.59
N PRO A 5 19.65 67.41 69.60
CA PRO A 5 19.97 67.70 68.20
C PRO A 5 18.76 68.14 67.37
N ALA A 6 19.00 68.91 66.31
CA ALA A 6 18.03 69.05 65.22
C ALA A 6 18.15 67.85 64.28
N ARG A 7 17.13 66.98 64.27
CA ARG A 7 16.98 65.90 63.29
C ARG A 7 16.54 66.51 61.96
N SER A 8 17.39 66.37 60.94
CA SER A 8 17.01 66.68 59.56
C SER A 8 16.16 65.53 59.02
N PHE A 9 14.89 65.79 58.70
CA PHE A 9 14.00 64.83 58.06
C PHE A 9 14.19 64.94 56.54
N LEU A 10 14.73 63.89 55.92
CA LEU A 10 14.74 63.73 54.47
C LEU A 10 13.31 63.39 54.00
N HIS A 11 12.65 64.32 53.32
CA HIS A 11 11.38 64.05 52.62
C HIS A 11 11.65 63.22 51.36
N LEU A 12 11.24 61.96 51.36
CA LEU A 12 11.16 61.13 50.15
C LEU A 12 9.92 61.55 49.34
N ALA A 13 10.12 61.99 48.10
CA ALA A 13 9.03 62.27 47.16
C ALA A 13 8.31 60.96 46.75
N PRO A 14 6.99 60.97 46.48
CA PRO A 14 6.27 59.77 46.09
C PRO A 14 6.68 59.33 44.67
N SER A 15 7.05 58.05 44.52
CA SER A 15 7.34 57.44 43.23
C SER A 15 6.13 57.53 42.29
N GLN A 16 6.32 58.10 41.10
CA GLN A 16 5.31 58.06 40.04
C GLN A 16 5.23 56.65 39.43
N VAL A 17 4.03 56.06 39.45
CA VAL A 17 3.78 54.76 38.80
C VAL A 17 3.58 55.00 37.31
N VAL A 18 4.57 54.61 36.50
CA VAL A 18 4.45 54.60 35.03
C VAL A 18 3.55 53.43 34.63
N ARG A 19 2.36 53.71 34.07
CA ARG A 19 1.50 52.67 33.48
C ARG A 19 2.09 52.22 32.15
N VAL A 20 2.74 51.06 32.14
CA VAL A 20 3.12 50.38 30.90
C VAL A 20 1.85 49.86 30.24
N ALA A 21 1.56 50.29 29.01
CA ALA A 21 0.45 49.74 28.23
C ALA A 21 0.74 48.26 27.93
N SER A 22 -0.18 47.37 28.30
CA SER A 22 -0.08 45.96 27.96
C SER A 22 -0.05 45.76 26.44
N PRO A 23 0.75 44.82 25.92
CA PRO A 23 0.74 44.51 24.49
C PRO A 23 -0.67 44.08 24.06
N ALA A 24 -1.17 44.67 22.97
CA ALA A 24 -2.43 44.26 22.38
C ALA A 24 -2.36 42.76 22.05
N ARG A 25 -3.42 42.00 22.41
CA ARG A 25 -3.50 40.60 22.03
C ARG A 25 -3.45 40.49 20.50
N PRO A 26 -2.58 39.65 19.92
CA PRO A 26 -2.57 39.42 18.49
C PRO A 26 -3.95 38.92 18.06
N VAL A 27 -4.53 39.57 17.06
CA VAL A 27 -5.79 39.13 16.44
C VAL A 27 -5.52 37.79 15.75
N PRO A 28 -6.27 36.73 16.04
CA PRO A 28 -6.09 35.44 15.37
C PRO A 28 -6.35 35.62 13.87
N ALA A 29 -5.41 35.15 13.04
CA ALA A 29 -5.59 35.14 11.59
C ALA A 29 -6.87 34.38 11.22
N PRO A 30 -7.60 34.81 10.16
CA PRO A 30 -8.75 34.06 9.67
C PRO A 30 -8.33 32.63 9.34
N ARG A 31 -9.08 31.64 9.83
CA ARG A 31 -8.82 30.23 9.53
C ARG A 31 -9.04 30.01 8.03
N THR A 32 -7.97 29.94 7.26
CA THR A 32 -8.06 29.48 5.88
C THR A 32 -8.44 27.99 5.90
N LYS A 33 -9.53 27.63 5.22
CA LYS A 33 -9.88 26.21 5.05
C LYS A 33 -8.77 25.55 4.24
N PRO A 34 -8.26 24.36 4.64
CA PRO A 34 -7.33 23.61 3.81
C PRO A 34 -7.95 23.37 2.43
N VAL A 35 -7.26 23.80 1.37
CA VAL A 35 -7.68 23.55 -0.01
C VAL A 35 -6.90 22.34 -0.51
N HIS A 36 -7.61 21.34 -1.02
CA HIS A 36 -6.99 20.13 -1.55
C HIS A 36 -6.43 20.39 -2.96
N VAL A 37 -5.51 19.54 -3.41
CA VAL A 37 -4.94 19.58 -4.76
C VAL A 37 -5.48 18.39 -5.53
N GLY A 38 -6.06 18.64 -6.71
CA GLY A 38 -6.51 17.58 -7.61
C GLY A 38 -5.35 16.80 -8.20
N CYS A 39 -5.62 15.63 -8.78
CA CYS A 39 -4.56 14.85 -9.45
C CYS A 39 -3.99 15.54 -10.69
N ASP A 40 -4.71 16.52 -11.23
CA ASP A 40 -4.35 17.42 -12.32
C ASP A 40 -3.37 18.52 -11.89
N ARG A 41 -2.98 18.53 -10.61
CA ARG A 41 -2.09 19.50 -9.97
C ARG A 41 -2.69 20.90 -9.84
N ILE A 42 -4.02 21.01 -9.89
CA ILE A 42 -4.74 22.28 -9.72
C ILE A 42 -5.26 22.38 -8.27
N LEU A 43 -5.00 23.53 -7.63
CA LEU A 43 -5.47 23.82 -6.28
C LEU A 43 -6.99 24.03 -6.29
N GLY A 44 -7.71 23.25 -5.49
CA GLY A 44 -9.18 23.28 -5.42
C GLY A 44 -9.89 22.51 -6.53
N SER A 45 -9.16 21.79 -7.39
CA SER A 45 -9.76 20.91 -8.39
C SER A 45 -10.26 19.62 -7.76
N ASP A 46 -11.53 19.29 -8.00
CA ASP A 46 -12.16 18.05 -7.55
C ASP A 46 -11.78 16.82 -8.41
N VAL A 47 -10.91 16.98 -9.42
CA VAL A 47 -10.48 15.87 -10.30
C VAL A 47 -9.61 14.89 -9.53
N ARG A 48 -9.99 13.61 -9.57
CA ARG A 48 -9.32 12.50 -8.86
C ARG A 48 -8.83 11.45 -9.84
N GLU A 49 -7.86 10.68 -9.35
CA GLU A 49 -7.48 9.45 -10.03
C GLU A 49 -8.63 8.43 -9.98
N ASP A 50 -8.82 7.70 -11.08
CA ASP A 50 -9.70 6.56 -11.12
C ASP A 50 -9.06 5.31 -10.48
N ARG A 51 -9.78 4.18 -10.52
CA ARG A 51 -9.29 2.89 -10.02
C ARG A 51 -8.06 2.34 -10.77
N CYS A 52 -7.67 2.96 -11.87
CA CYS A 52 -6.53 2.60 -12.71
C CYS A 52 -5.37 3.58 -12.55
N ARG A 53 -5.48 4.53 -11.60
CA ARG A 53 -4.54 5.64 -11.37
C ARG A 53 -4.41 6.60 -12.56
N ILE A 54 -5.46 6.74 -13.37
CA ILE A 54 -5.56 7.76 -14.41
C ILE A 54 -6.32 8.96 -13.85
N CYS A 55 -5.70 10.14 -13.91
CA CYS A 55 -6.35 11.37 -13.46
C CYS A 55 -7.53 11.75 -14.36
N GLY A 56 -8.72 11.89 -13.80
CA GLY A 56 -9.95 12.12 -14.56
C GLY A 56 -10.37 10.93 -15.43
N GLY A 57 -9.82 9.74 -15.17
CA GLY A 57 -10.18 8.51 -15.89
C GLY A 57 -11.57 7.99 -15.53
N ASP A 58 -12.08 7.09 -16.36
CA ASP A 58 -13.39 6.46 -16.21
C ASP A 58 -13.32 5.06 -15.56
N GLY A 59 -12.11 4.58 -15.21
CA GLY A 59 -11.88 3.27 -14.63
C GLY A 59 -11.92 2.09 -15.62
N SER A 60 -11.98 2.35 -16.93
CA SER A 60 -12.09 1.32 -17.98
C SER A 60 -10.75 0.75 -18.46
N SER A 61 -9.64 1.37 -18.10
CA SER A 61 -8.30 1.01 -18.58
C SER A 61 -7.65 -0.18 -17.84
N CYS A 62 -8.27 -0.62 -16.74
CA CYS A 62 -7.82 -1.72 -15.89
C CYS A 62 -9.02 -2.53 -15.39
N GLU A 63 -8.77 -3.77 -14.98
CA GLU A 63 -9.72 -4.62 -14.27
C GLU A 63 -9.30 -4.78 -12.82
N ALA A 64 -10.22 -5.15 -11.91
CA ALA A 64 -9.88 -5.44 -10.52
C ALA A 64 -9.78 -6.96 -10.36
N ILE A 65 -8.62 -7.42 -9.87
CA ILE A 65 -8.39 -8.83 -9.53
C ILE A 65 -8.29 -8.92 -8.01
N GLU A 66 -9.00 -9.88 -7.45
CA GLU A 66 -8.98 -10.22 -6.03
C GLU A 66 -9.04 -11.74 -5.89
N GLY A 67 -8.30 -12.29 -4.94
CA GLY A 67 -8.26 -13.73 -4.72
C GLY A 67 -7.72 -14.11 -3.36
N LEU A 68 -7.85 -15.41 -3.06
CA LEU A 68 -7.39 -16.03 -1.84
C LEU A 68 -6.54 -17.24 -2.20
N PHE A 69 -5.33 -17.30 -1.66
CA PHE A 69 -4.44 -18.45 -1.75
C PHE A 69 -4.42 -19.18 -0.40
N ASN A 70 -5.07 -20.33 -0.33
CA ASN A 70 -5.22 -21.14 0.88
C ASN A 70 -4.79 -22.60 0.66
N ASP A 71 -3.88 -22.81 -0.28
CA ASP A 71 -3.36 -24.14 -0.57
C ASP A 71 -2.62 -24.71 0.63
N SER A 72 -2.75 -26.03 0.81
CA SER A 72 -2.05 -26.79 1.83
C SER A 72 -0.70 -27.23 1.26
N LEU A 73 0.38 -26.77 1.88
CA LEU A 73 1.72 -26.79 1.29
C LEU A 73 2.70 -27.60 2.14
N PRO A 74 3.66 -28.30 1.54
CA PRO A 74 4.74 -28.94 2.28
C PRO A 74 5.64 -27.88 2.92
N GLU A 75 6.02 -28.12 4.17
CA GLU A 75 6.89 -27.21 4.92
C GLU A 75 8.29 -27.10 4.26
N GLY A 76 8.88 -25.90 4.32
CA GLY A 76 10.25 -25.63 3.88
C GLY A 76 10.39 -25.18 2.42
N GLY A 77 9.31 -25.15 1.65
CA GLY A 77 9.29 -24.75 0.24
C GLY A 77 8.92 -23.28 -0.01
N TYR A 78 9.24 -22.81 -1.23
CA TYR A 78 8.70 -21.58 -1.80
C TYR A 78 7.55 -21.94 -2.73
N GLU A 79 6.38 -21.36 -2.52
CA GLU A 79 5.19 -21.65 -3.31
C GLU A 79 4.66 -20.37 -3.95
N GLU A 80 4.36 -20.43 -5.25
CA GLU A 80 3.86 -19.28 -6.01
C GLU A 80 2.43 -18.96 -5.61
N VAL A 81 2.19 -17.72 -5.16
CA VAL A 81 0.86 -17.22 -4.76
C VAL A 81 0.16 -16.58 -5.95
N VAL A 82 0.82 -15.60 -6.59
CA VAL A 82 0.24 -14.86 -7.71
C VAL A 82 1.32 -14.16 -8.54
N ARG A 83 1.07 -14.03 -9.85
CA ARG A 83 1.88 -13.24 -10.78
C ARG A 83 1.18 -11.93 -11.06
N ILE A 84 1.83 -10.82 -10.78
CA ILE A 84 1.29 -9.48 -10.98
C ILE A 84 1.88 -8.91 -12.28
N PRO A 85 1.07 -8.72 -13.34
CA PRO A 85 1.55 -8.23 -14.62
C PRO A 85 2.14 -6.81 -14.54
N LYS A 86 2.99 -6.48 -15.52
CA LYS A 86 3.40 -5.10 -15.79
C LYS A 86 2.16 -4.20 -15.96
N GLY A 87 2.23 -3.00 -15.41
CA GLY A 87 1.20 -1.97 -15.47
C GLY A 87 0.19 -2.04 -14.33
N SER A 88 0.30 -3.04 -13.44
CA SER A 88 -0.66 -3.22 -12.35
C SER A 88 -0.53 -2.11 -11.29
N VAL A 89 -1.67 -1.66 -10.78
CA VAL A 89 -1.78 -0.65 -9.71
C VAL A 89 -2.51 -1.21 -8.49
N PHE A 90 -2.45 -0.49 -7.38
CA PHE A 90 -3.14 -0.84 -6.12
C PHE A 90 -2.88 -2.27 -5.64
N ILE A 91 -1.62 -2.69 -5.66
CA ILE A 91 -1.17 -4.01 -5.21
C ILE A 91 -1.27 -4.06 -3.68
N HIS A 92 -1.99 -5.06 -3.18
CA HIS A 92 -2.13 -5.34 -1.75
C HIS A 92 -2.14 -6.86 -1.55
N ILE A 93 -1.14 -7.36 -0.84
CA ILE A 93 -1.01 -8.77 -0.46
C ILE A 93 -0.97 -8.82 1.07
N GLN A 94 -1.78 -9.68 1.66
CA GLN A 94 -1.90 -9.77 3.10
C GLN A 94 -2.22 -11.19 3.54
N GLU A 95 -1.52 -11.70 4.55
CA GLU A 95 -1.92 -12.93 5.23
C GLU A 95 -3.25 -12.74 5.97
N LEU A 96 -4.09 -13.78 6.05
CA LEU A 96 -5.37 -13.71 6.76
C LEU A 96 -5.21 -13.71 8.27
N ASN A 97 -4.14 -14.32 8.78
CA ASN A 97 -3.82 -14.39 10.20
C ASN A 97 -2.30 -14.30 10.39
N VAL A 98 -1.87 -13.94 11.60
CA VAL A 98 -0.45 -13.94 11.98
C VAL A 98 0.09 -15.36 11.83
N SER A 99 1.24 -15.49 11.15
CA SER A 99 1.87 -16.78 10.91
C SER A 99 3.41 -16.72 10.99
N LEU A 100 4.04 -17.88 10.98
CA LEU A 100 5.49 -18.08 10.83
C LEU A 100 5.94 -18.11 9.35
N ASN A 101 5.01 -18.05 8.40
CA ASN A 101 5.31 -17.94 6.99
C ASN A 101 5.86 -16.54 6.65
N PHE A 102 6.43 -16.44 5.45
CA PHE A 102 6.96 -15.18 4.93
C PHE A 102 6.52 -14.96 3.49
N LEU A 103 5.97 -13.79 3.21
CA LEU A 103 5.74 -13.29 1.86
C LEU A 103 7.09 -13.05 1.17
N VAL A 104 7.18 -13.50 -0.08
CA VAL A 104 8.38 -13.42 -0.89
C VAL A 104 8.04 -12.68 -2.17
N LEU A 105 8.91 -11.77 -2.60
CA LEU A 105 8.74 -11.04 -3.85
C LEU A 105 9.95 -11.27 -4.74
N LYS A 106 9.71 -11.67 -5.98
CA LYS A 106 10.76 -11.83 -6.99
C LYS A 106 10.36 -11.31 -8.37
N SER A 107 11.33 -11.11 -9.24
CA SER A 107 11.11 -10.87 -10.66
C SER A 107 10.84 -12.18 -11.41
N LYS A 108 10.36 -12.08 -12.66
CA LYS A 108 10.27 -13.23 -13.58
C LYS A 108 11.63 -13.90 -13.85
N GLY A 109 12.73 -13.18 -13.69
CA GLY A 109 14.10 -13.68 -13.86
C GLY A 109 14.73 -14.20 -12.57
N ASP A 110 13.93 -14.61 -11.58
CA ASP A 110 14.36 -15.18 -10.30
C ASP A 110 15.27 -14.26 -9.43
N GLN A 111 15.19 -12.95 -9.65
CA GLN A 111 15.78 -11.97 -8.72
C GLN A 111 14.82 -11.75 -7.56
N PHE A 112 15.22 -12.14 -6.35
CA PHE A 112 14.48 -11.85 -5.13
C PHE A 112 14.65 -10.39 -4.67
N PHE A 113 13.57 -9.79 -4.20
CA PHE A 113 13.51 -8.44 -3.65
C PHE A 113 13.27 -8.42 -2.13
N ILE A 114 12.55 -9.43 -1.62
CA ILE A 114 12.41 -9.74 -0.18
C ILE A 114 12.36 -11.26 0.02
N ASN A 115 12.85 -11.71 1.17
CA ASN A 115 12.70 -13.06 1.73
C ASN A 115 13.13 -14.20 0.80
N GLY A 116 14.19 -13.98 0.01
CA GLY A 116 14.75 -14.99 -0.90
C GLY A 116 16.04 -15.63 -0.39
N LYS A 117 16.52 -16.67 -1.07
CA LYS A 117 17.87 -17.27 -0.85
C LYS A 117 18.20 -17.61 0.61
N LEU A 118 17.21 -18.11 1.37
CA LEU A 118 17.34 -18.48 2.78
C LEU A 118 17.60 -17.30 3.74
N THR A 119 17.36 -16.06 3.29
CA THR A 119 17.46 -14.86 4.13
C THR A 119 16.08 -14.30 4.41
N ILE A 120 15.86 -13.82 5.64
CA ILE A 120 14.66 -13.10 6.05
C ILE A 120 14.99 -11.62 6.14
N ASP A 121 14.28 -10.81 5.36
CA ASP A 121 14.46 -9.36 5.31
C ASP A 121 13.70 -8.66 6.43
N THR A 122 14.20 -7.50 6.82
CA THR A 122 13.49 -6.64 7.78
C THR A 122 12.38 -5.83 7.08
N PRO A 123 11.26 -5.54 7.76
CA PRO A 123 10.21 -4.67 7.25
C PRO A 123 10.74 -3.31 6.79
N ARG A 124 10.42 -2.90 5.55
CA ARG A 124 10.96 -1.67 4.94
C ARG A 124 10.12 -1.19 3.76
N ARG A 125 10.39 0.05 3.34
CA ARG A 125 10.01 0.56 2.02
C ARG A 125 11.15 0.37 1.03
N PHE A 126 10.83 0.08 -0.23
CA PHE A 126 11.83 -0.16 -1.25
C PHE A 126 11.29 0.06 -2.66
N ASP A 127 12.16 0.58 -3.54
CA ASP A 127 11.80 0.91 -4.91
C ASP A 127 12.23 -0.20 -5.87
N ILE A 128 11.25 -0.88 -6.47
CA ILE A 128 11.43 -1.91 -7.51
C ILE A 128 10.28 -1.83 -8.51
N ALA A 129 10.46 -2.42 -9.69
CA ALA A 129 9.43 -2.42 -10.73
C ALA A 129 8.80 -1.03 -11.01
N GLY A 130 9.55 0.06 -10.83
CA GLY A 130 9.06 1.43 -11.08
C GLY A 130 8.09 2.00 -10.04
N THR A 131 7.90 1.34 -8.88
CA THR A 131 7.05 1.82 -7.80
C THR A 131 7.66 1.51 -6.43
N THR A 132 7.14 2.14 -5.37
CA THR A 132 7.58 1.89 -4.01
C THR A 132 6.70 0.81 -3.38
N PHE A 133 7.33 -0.28 -2.96
CA PHE A 133 6.72 -1.31 -2.14
C PHE A 133 6.89 -1.01 -0.66
N HIS A 134 5.89 -1.37 0.13
CA HIS A 134 5.89 -1.30 1.58
C HIS A 134 5.67 -2.70 2.14
N TYR A 135 6.73 -3.28 2.69
CA TYR A 135 6.69 -4.58 3.35
C TYR A 135 6.60 -4.36 4.86
N ARG A 136 5.53 -4.86 5.49
CA ARG A 136 5.26 -4.73 6.93
C ARG A 136 5.00 -6.09 7.55
N ARG A 137 5.59 -6.32 8.72
CA ARG A 137 5.39 -7.52 9.53
C ARG A 137 5.37 -7.16 11.02
N PRO A 138 4.33 -6.45 11.50
CA PRO A 138 4.19 -6.16 12.92
C PRO A 138 3.98 -7.47 13.72
N THR A 139 4.23 -7.44 15.02
CA THR A 139 4.17 -8.64 15.88
C THR A 139 2.75 -9.17 16.12
N ASP A 140 1.75 -8.31 15.99
CA ASP A 140 0.36 -8.54 16.38
C ASP A 140 -0.63 -8.40 15.21
N GLN A 141 -0.15 -8.22 13.99
CA GLN A 141 -1.00 -8.14 12.79
C GLN A 141 -0.39 -8.96 11.66
N PRO A 142 -1.21 -9.44 10.71
CA PRO A 142 -0.71 -10.24 9.60
C PRO A 142 0.32 -9.50 8.75
N GLU A 143 1.21 -10.26 8.12
CA GLU A 143 2.21 -9.72 7.20
C GLU A 143 1.53 -9.12 5.96
N THR A 144 2.08 -7.99 5.48
CA THR A 144 1.53 -7.25 4.34
C THR A 144 2.62 -6.77 3.39
N LEU A 145 2.29 -6.76 2.10
CA LEU A 145 3.10 -6.20 1.02
C LEU A 145 2.20 -5.36 0.10
N GLU A 146 2.50 -4.08 0.01
CA GLU A 146 1.66 -3.12 -0.71
C GLU A 146 2.46 -2.23 -1.66
N ALA A 147 1.87 -1.86 -2.79
CA ALA A 147 2.40 -0.83 -3.68
C ALA A 147 1.28 -0.15 -4.46
N LEU A 148 1.43 1.15 -4.72
CA LEU A 148 0.45 1.88 -5.52
C LEU A 148 0.55 1.57 -7.02
N GLY A 149 1.72 1.14 -7.52
CA GLY A 149 1.99 0.99 -8.94
C GLY A 149 2.09 2.34 -9.69
N PRO A 150 2.05 2.33 -11.03
CA PRO A 150 2.02 1.15 -11.89
C PRO A 150 3.36 0.42 -11.91
N THR A 151 3.33 -0.91 -12.02
CA THR A 151 4.56 -1.70 -12.20
C THR A 151 5.11 -1.55 -13.62
N ASN A 152 6.43 -1.50 -13.79
CA ASN A 152 7.08 -1.46 -15.11
C ASN A 152 7.56 -2.85 -15.60
N MET A 153 7.43 -3.88 -14.77
CA MET A 153 7.73 -5.28 -15.06
C MET A 153 6.77 -6.22 -14.32
N THR A 154 6.69 -7.48 -14.77
CA THR A 154 5.98 -8.54 -14.05
C THR A 154 6.76 -8.95 -12.81
N ILE A 155 6.06 -9.01 -11.68
CA ILE A 155 6.57 -9.50 -10.40
C ILE A 155 5.80 -10.74 -9.96
N ILE A 156 6.43 -11.58 -9.16
CA ILE A 156 5.87 -12.84 -8.67
C ILE A 156 5.90 -12.79 -7.15
N VAL A 157 4.72 -12.97 -6.56
CA VAL A 157 4.54 -13.12 -5.12
C VAL A 157 4.57 -14.61 -4.81
N MET A 158 5.36 -14.99 -3.84
CA MET A 158 5.45 -16.34 -3.32
C MET A 158 5.30 -16.33 -1.80
N VAL A 159 5.16 -17.50 -1.20
CA VAL A 159 5.22 -17.71 0.24
C VAL A 159 6.35 -18.70 0.55
N LEU A 160 7.17 -18.39 1.55
CA LEU A 160 8.08 -19.35 2.18
C LEU A 160 7.33 -20.01 3.33
N VAL A 161 7.08 -21.32 3.19
CA VAL A 161 6.24 -22.09 4.10
C VAL A 161 7.05 -22.58 5.30
N ARG A 162 6.66 -22.16 6.50
CA ARG A 162 7.20 -22.57 7.81
C ARG A 162 6.16 -23.26 8.68
N GLU A 163 4.88 -23.04 8.39
CA GLU A 163 3.76 -23.69 9.05
C GLU A 163 2.54 -23.76 8.11
N GLU A 164 1.41 -24.26 8.60
CA GLU A 164 0.18 -24.29 7.83
C GLU A 164 -0.21 -22.88 7.35
N ASN A 165 -0.55 -22.76 6.06
CA ASN A 165 -0.90 -21.49 5.45
C ASN A 165 -2.29 -21.04 5.95
N PRO A 166 -2.41 -19.94 6.72
CA PRO A 166 -3.71 -19.43 7.18
C PRO A 166 -4.55 -18.84 6.03
N GLY A 167 -3.96 -18.66 4.85
CA GLY A 167 -4.53 -18.02 3.69
C GLY A 167 -3.84 -16.67 3.41
N ILE A 168 -3.65 -16.36 2.13
CA ILE A 168 -3.09 -15.09 1.66
C ILE A 168 -4.11 -14.44 0.74
N HIS A 169 -4.64 -13.31 1.18
CA HIS A 169 -5.49 -12.45 0.36
C HIS A 169 -4.63 -11.56 -0.53
N TYR A 170 -5.03 -11.45 -1.79
CA TYR A 170 -4.37 -10.55 -2.73
C TYR A 170 -5.38 -9.77 -3.56
N ARG A 171 -5.05 -8.52 -3.86
CA ARG A 171 -5.77 -7.69 -4.83
C ARG A 171 -4.83 -6.76 -5.58
N PHE A 172 -5.14 -6.50 -6.84
CA PHE A 172 -4.44 -5.55 -7.70
C PHE A 172 -5.27 -5.26 -8.96
N ASN A 173 -4.97 -4.16 -9.64
CA ASN A 173 -5.67 -3.79 -10.87
C ASN A 173 -4.72 -3.80 -12.07
N PRO A 174 -4.68 -4.87 -12.88
CA PRO A 174 -3.85 -4.91 -14.10
C PRO A 174 -4.52 -4.14 -15.25
N PRO A 175 -3.72 -3.65 -16.22
CA PRO A 175 -4.25 -2.98 -17.40
C PRO A 175 -5.04 -3.95 -18.28
N VAL A 176 -6.17 -3.51 -18.84
CA VAL A 176 -6.94 -4.28 -19.82
C VAL A 176 -6.12 -4.39 -21.11
N SER A 177 -5.79 -5.61 -21.52
CA SER A 177 -5.14 -5.85 -22.81
C SER A 177 -6.14 -5.57 -23.94
N ARG A 178 -6.03 -4.42 -24.60
CA ARG A 178 -6.85 -4.06 -25.77
C ARG A 178 -6.43 -4.77 -27.06
N ASN A 179 -5.57 -5.79 -26.98
CA ASN A 179 -5.34 -6.66 -28.12
C ASN A 179 -6.62 -7.47 -28.33
N LEU A 180 -7.40 -7.13 -29.36
CA LEU A 180 -8.58 -7.86 -29.81
C LEU A 180 -8.27 -9.34 -30.19
N LEU A 181 -6.98 -9.69 -30.33
CA LEU A 181 -6.47 -11.05 -30.52
C LEU A 181 -6.10 -11.76 -29.21
N SER A 182 -6.14 -11.06 -28.08
CA SER A 182 -5.75 -11.52 -26.74
C SER A 182 -6.96 -11.52 -25.80
N GLY A 183 -8.12 -11.92 -26.32
CA GLY A 183 -9.37 -12.03 -25.55
C GLY A 183 -9.30 -13.05 -24.41
N TYR A 184 -8.20 -13.77 -24.24
CA TYR A 184 -7.95 -14.72 -23.16
C TYR A 184 -7.18 -14.05 -22.00
N ALA A 185 -7.79 -14.01 -20.83
CA ALA A 185 -7.11 -13.81 -19.56
C ALA A 185 -6.77 -15.19 -18.97
N TRP A 186 -5.52 -15.43 -18.60
CA TRP A 186 -5.12 -16.68 -17.95
C TRP A 186 -5.42 -16.60 -16.46
N HIS A 187 -6.43 -17.36 -16.03
CA HIS A 187 -6.72 -17.61 -14.63
C HIS A 187 -6.06 -18.92 -14.21
N TYR A 188 -5.02 -18.82 -13.38
CA TYR A 188 -4.30 -19.97 -12.85
C TYR A 188 -5.03 -20.48 -11.61
N THR A 189 -5.41 -21.76 -11.57
CA THR A 189 -5.90 -22.38 -10.33
C THR A 189 -4.74 -22.72 -9.41
N SER A 190 -5.05 -23.02 -8.15
CA SER A 190 -4.16 -23.72 -7.23
C SER A 190 -3.52 -24.97 -7.87
N TRP A 191 -2.28 -25.27 -7.46
CA TRP A 191 -1.64 -26.54 -7.84
C TRP A 191 -2.36 -27.70 -7.15
N SER A 192 -2.54 -28.81 -7.86
CA SER A 192 -3.00 -30.04 -7.22
C SER A 192 -1.96 -30.56 -6.23
N ARG A 193 -2.41 -31.30 -5.22
CA ARG A 193 -1.48 -32.11 -4.41
C ARG A 193 -0.66 -33.04 -5.32
N CYS A 194 0.59 -33.27 -4.96
CA CYS A 194 1.44 -34.21 -5.68
C CYS A 194 0.83 -35.62 -5.60
N SER A 195 0.82 -36.34 -6.73
CA SER A 195 0.19 -37.65 -6.84
C SER A 195 0.79 -38.72 -5.92
N VAL A 196 2.05 -38.54 -5.51
CA VAL A 196 2.76 -39.43 -4.57
C VAL A 196 3.67 -38.61 -3.66
N LEU A 197 3.97 -39.15 -2.48
CA LEU A 197 4.82 -38.49 -1.48
C LEU A 197 6.32 -38.54 -1.84
N CYS A 198 6.77 -39.53 -2.61
CA CYS A 198 8.15 -39.65 -3.08
C CYS A 198 8.22 -40.45 -4.41
N ALA A 199 9.38 -40.41 -5.08
CA ALA A 199 9.66 -41.10 -6.35
C ALA A 199 8.95 -40.56 -7.63
N GLY A 200 8.89 -39.24 -7.80
CA GLY A 200 8.59 -38.62 -9.10
C GLY A 200 7.10 -38.40 -9.40
N GLY A 201 6.33 -37.95 -8.41
CA GLY A 201 4.92 -37.63 -8.58
C GLY A 201 4.66 -36.47 -9.52
N ARG A 202 3.40 -36.39 -9.98
CA ARG A 202 2.92 -35.32 -10.84
C ARG A 202 1.92 -34.47 -10.06
N TRP A 203 2.02 -33.18 -10.28
CA TRP A 203 1.09 -32.15 -9.88
C TRP A 203 0.72 -31.34 -11.11
N ALA A 204 -0.49 -30.79 -11.12
CA ALA A 204 -0.99 -30.00 -12.23
C ALA A 204 -1.63 -28.73 -11.71
N MET A 205 -1.34 -27.62 -12.38
CA MET A 205 -2.07 -26.37 -12.26
C MET A 205 -2.96 -26.24 -13.48
N VAL A 206 -4.26 -26.05 -13.28
CA VAL A 206 -5.17 -25.81 -14.39
C VAL A 206 -5.07 -24.33 -14.78
N THR A 207 -4.81 -24.09 -16.06
CA THR A 207 -4.85 -22.74 -16.63
C THR A 207 -6.16 -22.58 -17.36
N LEU A 208 -7.00 -21.67 -16.86
CA LEU A 208 -8.27 -21.33 -17.50
C LEU A 208 -8.04 -20.09 -18.37
N ALA A 209 -8.22 -20.23 -19.67
CA ALA A 209 -8.32 -19.08 -20.55
C ALA A 209 -9.75 -18.54 -20.47
N VAL A 210 -9.95 -17.43 -19.76
CA VAL A 210 -11.25 -16.76 -19.66
C VAL A 210 -11.36 -15.78 -20.81
N THR A 211 -12.40 -15.92 -21.63
CA THR A 211 -12.71 -14.93 -22.66
C THR A 211 -13.35 -13.70 -22.02
N HIS A 212 -12.86 -12.49 -22.33
CA HIS A 212 -13.63 -11.27 -22.06
C HIS A 212 -14.88 -11.30 -22.94
N SER A 213 -15.99 -11.84 -22.42
CA SER A 213 -17.29 -11.71 -23.07
C SER A 213 -17.61 -10.22 -23.16
N LEU A 214 -17.81 -9.75 -24.39
CA LEU A 214 -18.35 -8.43 -24.66
C LEU A 214 -19.58 -8.21 -23.77
N ARG A 215 -19.60 -7.08 -23.05
CA ARG A 215 -20.79 -6.56 -22.37
C ARG A 215 -22.01 -6.72 -23.29
N GLU A 216 -23.03 -7.42 -22.82
CA GLU A 216 -24.40 -7.17 -23.27
C GLU A 216 -24.72 -5.71 -22.91
N SER A 217 -24.61 -4.82 -23.89
CA SER A 217 -25.32 -3.55 -23.88
C SER A 217 -26.81 -3.87 -24.05
N GLN A 218 -27.60 -3.58 -23.02
CA GLN A 218 -29.05 -3.44 -23.16
C GLN A 218 -29.36 -2.40 -24.25
N GLY A 219 -30.29 -2.74 -25.14
CA GLY A 219 -30.83 -1.88 -26.17
C GLY A 219 -32.23 -2.34 -26.54
N GLU A 220 -33.21 -1.64 -25.97
CA GLU A 220 -34.57 -1.34 -26.44
C GLU A 220 -34.92 -1.78 -27.88
N LEU A 221 -36.08 -2.41 -28.06
CA LEU A 221 -36.93 -2.23 -29.24
C LEU A 221 -38.39 -2.48 -28.87
N ASP A 222 -39.22 -1.52 -29.28
CA ASP A 222 -40.68 -1.56 -29.36
C ASP A 222 -41.24 -2.83 -30.02
#